data_AF-A0A0C3CEM3-F1
#
_entry.id   AF-A0A0C3CEM3-F1
#
_cell.length_a   1.000
_cell.length_b   1.000
_cell.length_c   1.000
_cell.angle_alpha   90.00
_cell.angle_beta   90.00
_cell.angle_gamma   90.00
#
_symmetry.space_group_name_H-M   'P 1'
#
loop_
_entity.id
_entity.type
_entity.pdbx_description
1 polymer ?
#
loop_
_entity_poly.entity_id
_entity_poly.type
_entity_poly.pdbx_seq_one_letter_code
_entity_poly.pdbx_strand_id
1 'polypeptide(L)'
;MGAEFEPYLSAVIPPLIGVLAADNVSEPASWDLLSLFTKKEGIPSLRMDAKREAFQSLAVYCSTMQAGFAPYISQSLELTLSALRLNPFYGIRDVCTPLVPTLLSCAKASNTLTTEMISSSLFELINCIGSETESTYLTSHLDFFTTSLKVVGGPPVLLPELCNGLVESMKRQLCHIADRHINGRPQPDVDFGFDFGAMDDEMEAFTLKRMEKLLYYLDSNHPLLASVSSMMVMGPNQSAHDLTHKIQSALVRLDSIMGL
;
A
#
# COMPACT_ATOMS: atom_id res chain seq x y z
N MET A 1 0.07 -26.59 -1.23
CA MET A 1 -0.89 -26.98 -0.17
C MET A 1 -2.28 -26.96 -0.79
N GLY A 2 -3.14 -27.93 -0.46
CA GLY A 2 -4.50 -28.04 -1.02
C GLY A 2 -5.54 -28.25 0.08
N ALA A 3 -6.79 -28.57 -0.29
CA ALA A 3 -7.91 -28.75 0.63
C ALA A 3 -7.65 -29.78 1.76
N GLU A 4 -6.75 -30.74 1.54
CA GLU A 4 -6.31 -31.72 2.56
C GLU A 4 -5.63 -31.07 3.78
N PHE A 5 -5.16 -29.82 3.67
CA PHE A 5 -4.56 -29.09 4.78
C PHE A 5 -5.58 -28.36 5.66
N GLU A 6 -6.84 -28.25 5.23
CA GLU A 6 -7.90 -27.52 5.94
C GLU A 6 -8.10 -27.93 7.40
N PRO A 7 -8.07 -29.22 7.76
CA PRO A 7 -8.22 -29.65 9.15
C PRO A 7 -7.13 -29.11 10.09
N TYR A 8 -5.96 -28.73 9.56
CA TYR A 8 -4.82 -28.25 10.34
C TYR A 8 -4.82 -26.73 10.55
N LEU A 9 -5.67 -25.97 9.84
CA LEU A 9 -5.71 -24.51 9.97
C LEU A 9 -6.04 -24.05 11.39
N SER A 10 -6.91 -24.76 12.09
CA SER A 10 -7.28 -24.47 13.48
C SER A 10 -6.12 -24.63 14.46
N ALA A 11 -5.10 -25.42 14.12
CA ALA A 11 -3.89 -25.56 14.91
C ALA A 11 -2.80 -24.55 14.52
N VAL A 12 -2.73 -24.15 13.24
CA VAL A 12 -1.59 -23.38 12.69
C VAL A 12 -1.85 -21.87 12.63
N ILE A 13 -3.09 -21.44 12.36
CA ILE A 13 -3.41 -20.01 12.23
C ILE A 13 -3.43 -19.27 13.58
N PRO A 14 -4.02 -19.80 14.68
CA PRO A 14 -4.05 -19.08 15.94
C PRO A 14 -2.67 -18.71 16.51
N PRO A 15 -1.64 -19.58 16.46
CA PRO A 15 -0.28 -19.20 16.83
C PRO A 15 0.28 -18.03 16.01
N LEU A 16 0.05 -18.03 14.69
CA LEU A 16 0.48 -16.92 13.82
C LEU A 16 -0.20 -15.61 14.21
N ILE A 17 -1.51 -15.65 14.42
CA ILE A 17 -2.28 -14.51 14.90
C ILE A 17 -1.74 -14.01 16.24
N GLY A 18 -1.35 -14.91 17.15
CA GLY A 18 -0.70 -14.56 18.42
C GLY A 18 0.60 -13.77 18.24
N VAL A 19 1.46 -14.18 17.31
CA VAL A 19 2.71 -13.46 16.97
C VAL A 19 2.43 -12.07 16.40
N LEU A 20 1.43 -11.98 15.52
CA LEU A 20 1.02 -10.73 14.89
C LEU A 20 0.41 -9.76 15.90
N ALA A 21 -0.41 -10.27 16.83
CA ALA A 21 -1.08 -9.50 17.87
C ALA A 21 -0.17 -9.11 19.06
N ALA A 22 1.02 -9.71 19.19
CA ALA A 22 1.90 -9.51 20.35
C ALA A 22 2.41 -8.07 20.56
N ASP A 23 2.25 -7.16 19.59
CA ASP A 23 2.54 -5.73 19.80
C ASP A 23 1.37 -4.97 20.46
N ASN A 24 0.15 -5.54 20.39
CA ASN A 24 -1.08 -4.93 20.88
C ASN A 24 -1.46 -5.43 22.29
N VAL A 25 -0.80 -6.47 22.81
CA VAL A 25 -1.15 -7.11 24.09
C VAL A 25 0.10 -7.31 24.95
N SER A 26 0.13 -6.62 26.09
CA SER A 26 1.18 -6.67 27.12
C SER A 26 1.21 -8.00 27.92
N GLU A 27 0.89 -9.15 27.32
CA GLU A 27 0.75 -10.41 28.07
C GLU A 27 1.87 -11.43 27.83
N PRO A 28 2.36 -12.07 28.91
CA PRO A 28 3.48 -13.02 28.89
C PRO A 28 3.10 -14.45 28.43
N ALA A 29 1.81 -14.76 28.22
CA ALA A 29 1.35 -16.12 27.90
C ALA A 29 1.52 -16.52 26.42
N SER A 30 1.76 -15.57 25.52
CA SER A 30 2.02 -15.82 24.09
C SER A 30 3.48 -16.24 23.80
N TRP A 31 4.35 -16.23 24.80
CA TRP A 31 5.79 -16.42 24.64
C TRP A 31 6.26 -17.88 24.58
N ASP A 32 5.49 -18.84 25.11
CA ASP A 32 5.87 -20.26 25.05
C ASP A 32 5.83 -20.83 23.62
N LEU A 33 4.90 -20.37 22.77
CA LEU A 33 4.88 -20.73 21.34
C LEU A 33 5.88 -19.93 20.52
N LEU A 34 6.23 -18.71 20.95
CA LEU A 34 7.27 -17.89 20.33
C LEU A 34 8.67 -18.49 20.54
N SER A 35 8.89 -19.23 21.63
CA SER A 35 10.14 -19.94 21.91
C SER A 35 10.47 -21.07 20.93
N LEU A 36 9.45 -21.62 20.25
CA LEU A 36 9.62 -22.63 19.19
C LEU A 36 10.10 -22.01 17.87
N PHE A 37 9.71 -20.76 17.58
CA PHE A 37 10.16 -20.01 16.41
C PHE A 37 11.41 -19.15 16.68
N THR A 38 11.64 -18.76 17.94
CA THR A 38 12.74 -17.88 18.32
C THR A 38 13.51 -18.45 19.51
N LYS A 39 14.60 -19.18 19.23
CA LYS A 39 15.56 -19.61 20.27
C LYS A 39 16.44 -18.46 20.79
N LYS A 40 16.04 -17.18 20.62
CA LYS A 40 16.82 -16.03 21.09
C LYS A 40 15.92 -14.88 21.50
N GLU A 41 15.83 -14.68 22.81
CA GLU A 41 15.49 -13.40 23.41
C GLU A 41 16.41 -12.29 22.87
N GLY A 42 15.85 -11.10 22.63
CA GLY A 42 16.61 -9.87 22.91
C GLY A 42 17.02 -8.94 21.75
N ILE A 43 16.54 -9.09 20.51
CA ILE A 43 16.80 -8.06 19.49
C ILE A 43 15.49 -7.62 18.80
N PRO A 44 15.12 -6.32 18.85
CA PRO A 44 13.94 -5.80 18.15
C PRO A 44 13.85 -6.20 16.67
N SER A 45 14.97 -6.34 15.96
CA SER A 45 14.99 -6.81 14.57
C SER A 45 14.47 -8.24 14.39
N LEU A 46 14.85 -9.16 15.27
CA LEU A 46 14.38 -10.56 15.25
C LEU A 46 12.86 -10.66 15.46
N ARG A 47 12.26 -9.74 16.23
CA ARG A 47 10.80 -9.66 16.42
C ARG A 47 10.09 -9.20 15.14
N MET A 48 10.69 -8.25 14.43
CA MET A 48 10.14 -7.74 13.17
C MET A 48 10.24 -8.78 12.05
N ASP A 49 11.34 -9.53 11.99
CA ASP A 49 11.51 -10.63 11.04
C ASP A 49 10.49 -11.74 11.27
N ALA A 50 10.26 -12.14 12.53
CA ALA A 50 9.23 -13.14 12.87
C ALA A 50 7.81 -12.68 12.49
N LYS A 51 7.48 -11.39 12.67
CA LYS A 51 6.18 -10.84 12.22
C LYS A 51 6.06 -10.86 10.71
N ARG A 52 7.12 -10.47 10.01
CA ARG A 52 7.16 -10.51 8.55
C ARG A 52 6.92 -11.93 8.04
N GLU A 53 7.61 -12.91 8.61
CA GLU A 53 7.44 -14.33 8.26
C GLU A 53 6.02 -14.85 8.60
N ALA A 54 5.45 -14.40 9.71
CA ALA A 54 4.07 -14.72 10.06
C ALA A 54 3.06 -14.14 9.05
N PHE A 55 3.23 -12.89 8.61
CA PHE A 55 2.41 -12.30 7.55
C PHE A 55 2.59 -13.02 6.21
N GLN A 56 3.82 -13.43 5.85
CA GLN A 56 4.08 -14.20 4.63
C GLN A 56 3.37 -15.56 4.67
N SER A 57 3.44 -16.25 5.81
CA SER A 57 2.74 -17.52 6.03
C SER A 57 1.22 -17.32 5.94
N LEU A 58 0.70 -16.25 6.55
CA LEU A 58 -0.71 -15.89 6.47
C LEU A 58 -1.16 -15.65 5.02
N ALA A 59 -0.34 -14.97 4.22
CA ALA A 59 -0.61 -14.75 2.80
C ALA A 59 -0.64 -16.05 1.99
N VAL A 60 0.27 -17.00 2.28
CA VAL A 60 0.25 -18.33 1.68
C VAL A 60 -1.04 -19.05 2.04
N TYR A 61 -1.40 -19.13 3.33
CA TYR A 61 -2.64 -19.81 3.75
C TYR A 61 -3.89 -19.18 3.14
N CYS A 62 -3.98 -17.85 3.14
CA CYS A 62 -5.09 -17.12 2.56
C CYS A 62 -5.22 -17.43 1.05
N SER A 63 -4.13 -17.33 0.29
CA SER A 63 -4.15 -17.58 -1.15
C SER A 63 -4.41 -19.05 -1.53
N THR A 64 -3.94 -20.02 -0.75
CA THR A 64 -4.14 -21.45 -1.04
C THR A 64 -5.50 -21.98 -0.60
N MET A 65 -6.04 -21.49 0.52
CA MET A 65 -7.26 -22.05 1.13
C MET A 65 -8.53 -21.33 0.68
N GLN A 66 -8.42 -20.09 0.21
CA GLN A 66 -9.54 -19.29 -0.30
C GLN A 66 -10.74 -19.29 0.67
N ALA A 67 -11.86 -19.91 0.28
CA ALA A 67 -13.08 -19.98 1.11
C ALA A 67 -12.85 -20.74 2.44
N GLY A 68 -11.94 -21.71 2.49
CA GLY A 68 -11.58 -22.43 3.72
C GLY A 68 -10.87 -21.55 4.76
N PHE A 69 -10.39 -20.37 4.36
CA PHE A 69 -9.79 -19.40 5.27
C PHE A 69 -10.82 -18.51 5.99
N ALA A 70 -12.12 -18.63 5.66
CA ALA A 70 -13.20 -17.77 6.14
C ALA A 70 -13.18 -17.43 7.65
N PRO A 71 -12.94 -18.37 8.58
CA PRO A 71 -12.97 -18.09 10.01
C PRO A 71 -11.93 -17.07 10.48
N TYR A 72 -10.83 -16.92 9.73
CA TYR A 72 -9.68 -16.10 10.13
C TYR A 72 -9.61 -14.76 9.41
N ILE A 73 -10.48 -14.52 8.41
CA ILE A 73 -10.38 -13.36 7.53
C ILE A 73 -10.49 -12.05 8.30
N SER A 74 -11.51 -11.90 9.14
CA SER A 74 -11.77 -10.64 9.85
C SER A 74 -10.58 -10.22 10.72
N GLN A 75 -10.09 -11.15 11.56
CA GLN A 75 -8.95 -10.91 12.45
C GLN A 75 -7.64 -10.70 11.66
N SER A 76 -7.42 -11.47 10.60
CA SER A 76 -6.25 -11.33 9.73
C SER A 76 -6.22 -9.97 9.05
N LEU A 77 -7.37 -9.48 8.59
CA LEU A 77 -7.50 -8.18 7.97
C LEU A 77 -7.24 -7.06 8.97
N GLU A 78 -7.85 -7.11 10.15
CA GLU A 78 -7.63 -6.12 11.21
C GLU A 78 -6.14 -5.98 11.57
N LEU A 79 -5.45 -7.11 11.77
CA LEU A 79 -4.01 -7.13 12.05
C LEU A 79 -3.18 -6.58 10.88
N THR A 80 -3.58 -6.90 9.65
CA THR A 80 -2.90 -6.40 8.43
C THR A 80 -3.05 -4.88 8.31
N LEU A 81 -4.25 -4.34 8.50
CA LEU A 81 -4.50 -2.90 8.45
C LEU A 81 -3.81 -2.15 9.58
N SER A 82 -3.80 -2.72 10.79
CA SER A 82 -3.06 -2.17 11.93
C SER A 82 -1.56 -2.11 11.65
N ALA A 83 -0.98 -3.16 11.06
CA ALA A 83 0.42 -3.18 10.68
C ALA A 83 0.76 -2.16 9.58
N LEU A 84 -0.13 -1.92 8.61
CA LEU A 84 0.05 -0.85 7.61
C LEU A 84 0.05 0.54 8.26
N ARG A 85 -0.78 0.75 9.28
CA ARG A 85 -0.92 2.05 9.97
C ARG A 85 0.23 2.36 10.92
N LEU A 86 0.61 1.38 11.73
CA LEU A 86 1.46 1.61 12.91
C LEU A 86 2.93 1.30 12.66
N ASN A 87 3.27 0.61 11.57
CA ASN A 87 4.61 0.08 11.40
C ASN A 87 5.45 0.92 10.42
N PRO A 88 6.51 1.59 10.89
CA PRO A 88 7.41 2.33 10.00
C PRO A 88 8.34 1.41 9.19
N PHE A 89 8.39 0.11 9.49
CA PHE A 89 9.30 -0.82 8.83
C PHE A 89 8.73 -1.32 7.49
N TYR A 90 9.37 -0.91 6.40
CA TYR A 90 8.99 -1.28 5.04
C TYR A 90 8.86 -2.80 4.83
N GLY A 91 9.73 -3.61 5.43
CA GLY A 91 9.69 -5.06 5.24
C GLY A 91 8.39 -5.73 5.70
N ILE A 92 7.65 -5.13 6.63
CA ILE A 92 6.31 -5.60 7.03
C ILE A 92 5.23 -5.03 6.10
N ARG A 93 5.30 -3.72 5.78
CA ARG A 93 4.37 -3.08 4.82
C ARG A 93 4.36 -3.80 3.46
N ASP A 94 5.54 -4.22 2.99
CA ASP A 94 5.72 -4.95 1.72
C ASP A 94 4.95 -6.27 1.65
N VAL A 95 4.72 -6.91 2.79
CA VAL A 95 3.95 -8.16 2.86
C VAL A 95 2.47 -7.88 3.15
N CYS A 96 2.18 -6.85 3.95
CA CYS A 96 0.81 -6.50 4.31
C CYS A 96 0.02 -5.88 3.14
N THR A 97 0.64 -5.01 2.33
CA THR A 97 -0.04 -4.36 1.21
C THR A 97 -0.63 -5.35 0.19
N PRO A 98 0.12 -6.34 -0.35
CA PRO A 98 -0.46 -7.37 -1.24
C PRO A 98 -1.44 -8.32 -0.55
N LEU A 99 -1.36 -8.44 0.78
CA LEU A 99 -2.26 -9.31 1.54
C LEU A 99 -3.69 -8.74 1.60
N VAL A 100 -3.86 -7.42 1.64
CA VAL A 100 -5.19 -6.76 1.67
C VAL A 100 -6.11 -7.23 0.52
N PRO A 101 -5.76 -7.09 -0.77
CA PRO A 101 -6.62 -7.56 -1.86
C PRO A 101 -6.84 -9.08 -1.81
N THR A 102 -5.86 -9.84 -1.33
CA THR A 102 -5.97 -11.31 -1.19
C THR A 102 -7.02 -11.69 -0.15
N LEU A 103 -7.00 -11.03 1.02
CA LEU A 103 -7.99 -11.21 2.08
C LEU A 103 -9.39 -10.79 1.63
N LEU A 104 -9.51 -9.64 0.94
CA LEU A 104 -10.79 -9.19 0.38
C LEU A 104 -11.32 -10.17 -0.66
N SER A 105 -10.44 -10.76 -1.48
CA SER A 105 -10.81 -11.76 -2.47
C SER A 105 -11.30 -13.05 -1.81
N CYS A 106 -10.64 -13.49 -0.73
CA CYS A 106 -11.09 -14.63 0.06
C CYS A 106 -12.44 -14.35 0.72
N ALA A 107 -12.63 -13.16 1.30
CA ALA A 107 -13.88 -12.75 1.93
C ALA A 107 -15.04 -12.76 0.94
N LYS A 108 -14.77 -12.33 -0.29
CA LYS A 108 -15.73 -12.38 -1.40
C LYS A 108 -16.08 -13.81 -1.78
N ALA A 109 -15.08 -14.69 -1.88
CA ALA A 109 -15.29 -16.10 -2.21
C ALA A 109 -16.06 -16.86 -1.12
N SER A 110 -15.90 -16.50 0.15
CA SER A 110 -16.61 -17.08 1.29
C SER A 110 -17.95 -16.41 1.61
N ASN A 111 -18.38 -15.39 0.86
CA ASN A 111 -19.56 -14.57 1.17
C ASN A 111 -19.53 -13.93 2.57
N THR A 112 -18.35 -13.65 3.10
CA THR A 112 -18.15 -12.98 4.40
C THR A 112 -17.68 -11.52 4.24
N LEU A 113 -17.60 -11.02 3.00
CA LEU A 113 -17.19 -9.65 2.71
C LEU A 113 -18.25 -8.65 3.22
N THR A 114 -17.86 -7.78 4.14
CA THR A 114 -18.73 -6.70 4.66
C THR A 114 -18.31 -5.33 4.12
N THR A 115 -19.25 -4.38 4.12
CA THR A 115 -18.95 -2.99 3.73
C THR A 115 -17.88 -2.35 4.61
N GLU A 116 -17.85 -2.68 5.91
CA GLU A 116 -16.85 -2.18 6.86
C GLU A 116 -15.44 -2.67 6.54
N MET A 117 -15.30 -3.95 6.15
CA MET A 117 -14.02 -4.49 5.71
C MET A 117 -13.51 -3.78 4.45
N ILE A 118 -14.41 -3.49 3.52
CA ILE A 118 -14.07 -2.76 2.29
C ILE A 118 -13.64 -1.33 2.63
N SER A 119 -14.46 -0.58 3.37
CA SER A 119 -14.20 0.84 3.66
C SER A 119 -12.91 1.01 4.47
N SER A 120 -12.70 0.19 5.50
CA SER A 120 -11.48 0.22 6.33
C SER A 120 -10.23 -0.10 5.54
N SER A 121 -10.32 -1.10 4.64
CA SER A 121 -9.18 -1.49 3.79
C SER A 121 -8.81 -0.40 2.79
N LEU A 122 -9.81 0.15 2.09
CA LEU A 122 -9.57 1.21 1.11
C LEU A 122 -9.08 2.49 1.79
N PHE A 123 -9.62 2.84 2.95
CA PHE A 123 -9.16 3.98 3.75
C PHE A 123 -7.68 3.85 4.14
N GLU A 124 -7.26 2.69 4.65
CA GLU A 124 -5.86 2.50 5.06
C GLU A 124 -4.91 2.52 3.87
N LEU A 125 -5.31 1.94 2.73
CA LEU A 125 -4.53 2.01 1.50
C LEU A 125 -4.42 3.44 0.96
N ILE A 126 -5.47 4.26 1.09
CA ILE A 126 -5.43 5.69 0.75
C ILE A 126 -4.43 6.42 1.65
N ASN A 127 -4.43 6.15 2.96
CA ASN A 127 -3.45 6.73 3.87
C ASN A 127 -2.02 6.33 3.48
N CYS A 128 -1.80 5.07 3.10
CA CYS A 128 -0.50 4.61 2.60
C CYS A 128 -0.08 5.34 1.32
N ILE A 129 -1.00 5.61 0.39
CA ILE A 129 -0.72 6.42 -0.81
C ILE A 129 -0.35 7.86 -0.43
N GLY A 130 -1.08 8.47 0.53
CA GLY A 130 -0.88 9.87 0.90
C GLY A 130 0.35 10.16 1.75
N SER A 131 0.95 9.16 2.41
CA SER A 131 2.14 9.30 3.25
C SER A 131 3.43 8.77 2.63
N GLU A 132 3.34 8.06 1.50
CA GLU A 132 4.51 7.41 0.89
C GLU A 132 5.47 8.43 0.27
N THR A 133 6.77 8.21 0.47
CA THR A 133 7.84 9.08 -0.06
C THR A 133 8.60 8.44 -1.20
N GLU A 134 8.65 7.12 -1.28
CA GLU A 134 9.43 6.39 -2.27
C GLU A 134 8.57 5.98 -3.47
N SER A 135 8.99 6.34 -4.69
CA SER A 135 8.27 6.09 -5.94
C SER A 135 7.93 4.59 -6.14
N THR A 136 8.84 3.70 -5.75
CA THR A 136 8.67 2.24 -5.84
C THR A 136 7.51 1.73 -4.98
N TYR A 137 7.43 2.19 -3.74
CA TYR A 137 6.37 1.79 -2.82
C TYR A 137 5.04 2.47 -3.21
N LEU A 138 5.08 3.73 -3.63
CA LEU A 138 3.89 4.44 -4.09
C LEU A 138 3.26 3.76 -5.32
N THR A 139 4.07 3.35 -6.29
CA THR A 139 3.63 2.54 -7.44
C THR A 139 2.91 1.28 -6.98
N SER A 140 3.49 0.56 -6.02
CA SER A 140 2.92 -0.66 -5.48
C SER A 140 1.60 -0.40 -4.75
N HIS A 141 1.52 0.64 -3.91
CA HIS A 141 0.29 1.03 -3.22
C HIS A 141 -0.85 1.37 -4.19
N LEU A 142 -0.57 2.10 -5.28
CA LEU A 142 -1.55 2.41 -6.32
C LEU A 142 -2.06 1.13 -7.02
N ASP A 143 -1.16 0.19 -7.32
CA ASP A 143 -1.52 -1.08 -7.94
C ASP A 143 -2.36 -1.97 -7.02
N PHE A 144 -2.00 -2.09 -5.74
CA PHE A 144 -2.76 -2.88 -4.77
C PHE A 144 -4.07 -2.22 -4.35
N PHE A 145 -4.15 -0.89 -4.32
CA PHE A 145 -5.42 -0.17 -4.20
C PHE A 145 -6.34 -0.47 -5.38
N THR A 146 -5.83 -0.34 -6.61
CA THR A 146 -6.59 -0.65 -7.83
C THR A 146 -7.07 -2.09 -7.84
N THR A 147 -6.21 -3.03 -7.42
CA THR A 147 -6.53 -4.46 -7.33
C THR A 147 -7.61 -4.70 -6.28
N SER A 148 -7.49 -4.10 -5.09
CA SER A 148 -8.50 -4.18 -4.02
C SER A 148 -9.85 -3.65 -4.50
N LEU A 149 -9.86 -2.51 -5.19
CA LEU A 149 -11.07 -1.91 -5.75
C LEU A 149 -11.73 -2.83 -6.79
N LYS A 150 -10.94 -3.45 -7.68
CA LYS A 150 -11.45 -4.44 -8.66
C LYS A 150 -12.05 -5.67 -7.98
N VAL A 151 -11.43 -6.17 -6.92
CA VAL A 151 -11.92 -7.32 -6.16
C VAL A 151 -13.29 -7.03 -5.57
N VAL A 152 -13.48 -5.86 -4.95
CA VAL A 152 -14.72 -5.54 -4.21
C VAL A 152 -15.88 -5.10 -5.09
N GLY A 153 -15.68 -4.86 -6.39
CA GLY A 153 -16.76 -4.53 -7.35
C GLY A 153 -16.53 -3.29 -8.21
N GLY A 154 -15.36 -2.65 -8.11
CA GLY A 154 -14.97 -1.51 -8.93
C GLY A 154 -15.39 -0.16 -8.37
N PRO A 155 -15.27 0.92 -9.17
CA PRO A 155 -15.53 2.30 -8.76
C PRO A 155 -16.89 2.55 -8.08
N PRO A 156 -18.02 1.89 -8.48
CA PRO A 156 -19.31 2.14 -7.83
C PRO A 156 -19.38 1.80 -6.35
N VAL A 157 -18.45 0.98 -5.84
CA VAL A 157 -18.36 0.58 -4.42
C VAL A 157 -17.60 1.61 -3.59
N LEU A 158 -16.88 2.53 -4.24
CA LEU A 158 -16.09 3.54 -3.56
C LEU A 158 -17.00 4.66 -3.04
N LEU A 159 -17.05 4.81 -1.71
CA LEU A 159 -17.81 5.89 -1.09
C LEU A 159 -17.26 7.26 -1.51
N PRO A 160 -18.10 8.31 -1.65
CA PRO A 160 -17.66 9.64 -2.04
C PRO A 160 -16.53 10.19 -1.15
N GLU A 161 -16.57 9.93 0.15
CA GLU A 161 -15.56 10.38 1.11
C GLU A 161 -14.19 9.73 0.83
N LEU A 162 -14.19 8.43 0.51
CA LEU A 162 -12.97 7.70 0.15
C LEU A 162 -12.45 8.12 -1.22
N CYS A 163 -13.34 8.37 -2.18
CA CYS A 163 -12.95 8.91 -3.48
C CYS A 163 -12.25 10.27 -3.33
N ASN A 164 -12.82 11.18 -2.54
CA ASN A 164 -12.22 12.47 -2.25
C ASN A 164 -10.88 12.34 -1.52
N GLY A 165 -10.79 11.44 -0.53
CA GLY A 165 -9.53 11.16 0.17
C GLY A 165 -8.43 10.61 -0.73
N LEU A 166 -8.78 9.72 -1.67
CA LEU A 166 -7.87 9.22 -2.69
C LEU A 166 -7.38 10.34 -3.60
N VAL A 167 -8.31 11.14 -4.14
CA VAL A 167 -8.01 12.28 -5.02
C VAL A 167 -7.06 13.25 -4.30
N GLU A 168 -7.33 13.58 -3.04
CA GLU A 168 -6.49 14.47 -2.25
C GLU A 168 -5.09 13.89 -1.99
N SER A 169 -5.01 12.59 -1.70
CA SER A 169 -3.73 11.88 -1.56
C SER A 169 -2.94 11.91 -2.87
N MET A 170 -3.60 11.71 -4.01
CA MET A 170 -2.97 11.80 -5.33
C MET A 170 -2.51 13.22 -5.65
N LYS A 171 -3.28 14.25 -5.31
CA LYS A 171 -2.84 15.66 -5.46
C LYS A 171 -1.56 15.92 -4.68
N ARG A 172 -1.52 15.52 -3.40
CA ARG A 172 -0.33 15.67 -2.56
C ARG A 172 0.90 14.99 -3.17
N GLN A 173 0.73 13.77 -3.69
CA GLN A 173 1.82 13.05 -4.36
C GLN A 173 2.30 13.76 -5.62
N LEU A 174 1.40 14.33 -6.42
CA LEU A 174 1.78 15.15 -7.58
C LEU A 174 2.54 16.41 -7.15
N CYS A 175 2.11 17.09 -6.09
CA CYS A 175 2.85 18.23 -5.55
C CYS A 175 4.27 17.82 -5.12
N HIS A 176 4.42 16.68 -4.42
CA HIS A 176 5.75 16.19 -4.02
C HIS A 176 6.66 15.86 -5.19
N ILE A 177 6.12 15.22 -6.24
CA ILE A 177 6.89 14.93 -7.46
C ILE A 177 7.29 16.24 -8.15
N ALA A 178 6.37 17.18 -8.27
CA ALA A 178 6.62 18.50 -8.84
C ALA A 178 7.70 19.29 -8.06
N ASP A 179 7.64 19.27 -6.73
CA ASP A 179 8.64 19.91 -5.87
C ASP A 179 10.03 19.30 -6.04
N ARG A 180 10.13 17.97 -6.23
CA ARG A 180 11.39 17.28 -6.52
C ARG A 180 11.96 17.67 -7.88
N HIS A 181 11.10 17.88 -8.88
CA HIS A 181 11.51 18.37 -10.20
C HIS A 181 12.03 19.81 -10.15
N ILE A 182 11.41 20.68 -9.35
CA ILE A 182 11.80 22.10 -9.24
C ILE A 182 13.08 22.25 -8.42
N ASN A 183 13.11 21.67 -7.23
CA ASN A 183 14.18 21.93 -6.26
C ASN A 183 15.39 21.00 -6.44
N GLY A 184 15.28 20.04 -7.35
CA GLY A 184 16.26 18.96 -7.50
C GLY A 184 16.19 17.97 -6.35
N ARG A 185 16.76 16.79 -6.56
CA ARG A 185 16.88 15.76 -5.52
C ARG A 185 18.08 16.07 -4.63
N PRO A 186 18.02 15.78 -3.31
CA PRO A 186 19.21 15.73 -2.48
C PRO A 186 20.18 14.70 -3.09
N GLN A 187 21.31 15.15 -3.63
CA GLN A 187 22.32 14.21 -4.11
C GLN A 187 23.02 13.55 -2.91
N PRO A 188 23.25 12.23 -2.95
CA PRO A 188 24.13 11.60 -1.98
C PRO A 188 25.54 12.18 -2.12
N ASP A 189 26.21 12.46 -1.01
CA ASP A 189 27.58 13.02 -0.97
C ASP A 189 28.65 12.12 -1.63
N VAL A 190 28.28 10.91 -2.04
CA VAL A 190 29.19 9.87 -2.54
C VAL A 190 28.73 9.39 -3.90
N ASP A 191 29.54 9.66 -4.93
CA ASP A 191 29.36 9.12 -6.28
C ASP A 191 29.78 7.65 -6.29
N PHE A 192 28.79 6.75 -6.24
CA PHE A 192 29.01 5.30 -6.32
C PHE A 192 29.16 4.81 -7.78
N GLY A 193 29.23 5.70 -8.78
CA GLY A 193 29.26 5.33 -10.20
C GLY A 193 28.00 4.60 -10.69
N PHE A 194 26.94 4.61 -9.86
CA PHE A 194 25.62 4.07 -10.15
C PHE A 194 24.65 5.24 -10.20
N ASP A 195 23.95 5.39 -11.32
CA ASP A 195 22.99 6.48 -11.51
C ASP A 195 21.67 6.16 -10.77
N PHE A 196 21.71 6.32 -9.44
CA PHE A 196 20.53 6.23 -8.59
C PHE A 196 19.45 7.24 -8.99
N GLY A 197 19.83 8.36 -9.62
CA GLY A 197 18.90 9.36 -10.12
C GLY A 197 18.04 8.83 -11.27
N ALA A 198 18.66 8.23 -12.29
CA ALA A 198 17.93 7.68 -13.43
C ALA A 198 16.97 6.54 -13.06
N MET A 199 17.32 5.69 -12.09
CA MET A 199 16.39 4.66 -11.62
C MET A 199 15.17 5.23 -10.91
N ASP A 200 15.36 6.26 -10.07
CA ASP A 200 14.24 6.91 -9.39
C ASP A 200 13.35 7.67 -10.39
N ASP A 201 13.94 8.29 -11.42
CA ASP A 201 13.19 8.90 -12.54
C ASP A 201 12.31 7.88 -13.27
N GLU A 202 12.84 6.69 -13.53
CA GLU A 202 12.10 5.62 -14.18
C GLU A 202 10.92 5.16 -13.29
N MET A 203 11.17 4.98 -11.99
CA MET A 203 10.14 4.58 -11.02
C MET A 203 9.06 5.66 -10.83
N GLU A 204 9.44 6.92 -10.87
CA GLU A 204 8.51 8.05 -10.83
C GLU A 204 7.63 8.09 -12.09
N ALA A 205 8.20 7.86 -13.27
CA ALA A 205 7.43 7.74 -14.51
C ALA A 205 6.45 6.56 -14.46
N PHE A 206 6.85 5.42 -13.89
CA PHE A 206 5.94 4.31 -13.62
C PHE A 206 4.83 4.70 -12.65
N THR A 207 5.15 5.45 -11.61
CA THR A 207 4.19 5.95 -10.62
C THR A 207 3.13 6.81 -11.29
N LEU A 208 3.53 7.83 -12.05
CA LEU A 208 2.62 8.72 -12.77
C LEU A 208 1.72 7.93 -13.73
N LYS A 209 2.26 6.93 -14.42
CA LYS A 209 1.48 6.05 -15.29
C LYS A 209 0.47 5.19 -14.53
N ARG A 210 0.76 4.77 -13.28
CA ARG A 210 -0.22 4.09 -12.43
C ARG A 210 -1.30 5.05 -11.95
N MET A 211 -0.93 6.28 -11.59
CA MET A 211 -1.88 7.33 -11.23
C MET A 211 -2.85 7.62 -12.37
N GLU A 212 -2.34 7.81 -13.60
CA GLU A 212 -3.16 8.02 -14.80
C GLU A 212 -4.17 6.87 -14.99
N LYS A 213 -3.70 5.62 -14.95
CA LYS A 213 -4.57 4.44 -15.11
C LYS A 213 -5.65 4.35 -14.04
N LEU A 214 -5.32 4.65 -12.79
CA LEU A 214 -6.28 4.63 -11.69
C LEU A 214 -7.32 5.75 -11.88
N LEU A 215 -6.89 6.97 -12.21
CA LEU A 215 -7.80 8.08 -12.48
C LEU A 215 -8.75 7.76 -13.64
N TYR A 216 -8.23 7.23 -14.75
CA TYR A 216 -9.04 6.83 -15.90
C TYR A 216 -10.03 5.71 -15.54
N TYR A 217 -9.64 4.80 -14.66
CA TYR A 217 -10.51 3.73 -14.16
C TYR A 217 -11.65 4.27 -13.28
N LEU A 218 -11.42 5.36 -12.55
CA LEU A 218 -12.44 6.03 -11.73
C LEU A 218 -13.36 6.89 -12.60
N ASP A 219 -12.78 7.75 -13.44
CA ASP A 219 -13.48 8.61 -14.38
C ASP A 219 -12.56 8.96 -15.56
N SER A 220 -12.99 8.60 -16.77
CA SER A 220 -12.26 8.93 -18.00
C SER A 220 -12.06 10.43 -18.25
N ASN A 221 -12.88 11.29 -17.63
CA ASN A 221 -12.80 12.75 -17.74
C ASN A 221 -12.27 13.40 -16.45
N HIS A 222 -11.60 12.63 -15.58
CA HIS A 222 -11.14 13.11 -14.29
C HIS A 222 -10.22 14.35 -14.44
N PRO A 223 -10.45 15.44 -13.70
CA PRO A 223 -9.74 16.71 -13.91
C PRO A 223 -8.23 16.62 -13.63
N LEU A 224 -7.80 15.68 -12.77
CA LEU A 224 -6.37 15.42 -12.51
C LEU A 224 -5.61 14.76 -13.67
N LEU A 225 -6.28 14.16 -14.66
CA LEU A 225 -5.61 13.48 -15.77
C LEU A 225 -4.70 14.43 -16.56
N ALA A 226 -5.13 15.68 -16.73
CA ALA A 226 -4.35 16.71 -17.39
C ALA A 226 -3.08 17.06 -16.61
N SER A 227 -3.15 17.11 -15.28
CA SER A 227 -1.99 17.38 -14.41
C SER A 227 -0.98 16.23 -14.45
N VAL A 228 -1.45 14.98 -14.33
CA VAL A 228 -0.58 13.79 -14.44
C VAL A 228 0.10 13.73 -15.82
N SER A 229 -0.66 13.97 -16.88
CA SER A 229 -0.11 14.00 -18.25
C SER A 229 0.95 15.09 -18.43
N SER A 230 0.73 16.27 -17.84
CA SER A 230 1.69 17.36 -17.90
C SER A 230 3.00 16.97 -17.24
N MET A 231 2.94 16.32 -16.06
CA MET A 231 4.11 15.86 -15.33
C MET A 231 4.88 14.75 -16.06
N MET A 232 4.18 13.84 -16.76
CA MET A 232 4.83 12.82 -17.59
C MET A 232 5.59 13.42 -18.79
N VAL A 233 5.10 14.52 -19.37
CA VAL A 233 5.74 15.20 -20.51
C VAL A 233 6.92 16.08 -20.07
N MET A 234 6.90 16.56 -18.82
CA MET A 234 7.94 17.45 -18.29
C MET A 234 9.31 16.76 -18.18
N GLY A 235 9.35 15.51 -17.70
CA GLY A 235 10.59 14.74 -17.56
C GLY A 235 11.66 15.41 -16.66
N PRO A 236 12.64 14.66 -16.14
CA PRO A 236 13.63 15.19 -15.20
C PRO A 236 14.65 16.18 -15.83
N ASN A 237 14.65 16.36 -17.16
CA ASN A 237 15.75 17.02 -17.91
C ASN A 237 15.35 18.27 -18.72
N GLN A 238 14.19 18.89 -18.47
CA GLN A 238 13.83 20.16 -19.13
C GLN A 238 14.38 21.38 -18.36
N SER A 239 14.71 22.46 -19.07
CA SER A 239 15.30 23.66 -18.46
C SER A 239 14.38 24.24 -17.39
N ALA A 240 14.95 24.52 -16.20
CA ALA A 240 14.22 24.90 -15.00
C ALA A 240 13.15 26.00 -15.23
N HIS A 241 13.43 26.97 -16.10
CA HIS A 241 12.54 28.11 -16.34
C HIS A 241 11.24 27.77 -17.11
N ASP A 242 11.26 26.79 -18.03
CA ASP A 242 10.05 26.36 -18.77
C ASP A 242 9.28 25.29 -17.96
N LEU A 243 10.02 24.52 -17.15
CA LEU A 243 9.48 23.54 -16.21
C LEU A 243 8.67 24.22 -15.09
N THR A 244 9.22 25.27 -14.45
CA THR A 244 8.55 25.98 -13.36
C THR A 244 7.23 26.57 -13.83
N HIS A 245 7.14 27.20 -15.01
CA HIS A 245 5.89 27.82 -15.48
C HIS A 245 4.80 26.78 -15.78
N LYS A 246 5.16 25.64 -16.37
CA LYS A 246 4.20 24.57 -16.67
C LYS A 246 3.79 23.81 -15.40
N ILE A 247 4.70 23.61 -14.44
CA ILE A 247 4.38 23.06 -13.12
C ILE A 247 3.49 24.04 -12.34
N GLN A 248 3.80 25.34 -12.34
CA GLN A 248 2.93 26.37 -11.74
C GLN A 248 1.55 26.34 -12.39
N SER A 249 1.45 26.14 -13.71
CA SER A 249 0.15 26.01 -14.39
C SER A 249 -0.60 24.73 -13.99
N ALA A 250 0.12 23.61 -13.80
CA ALA A 250 -0.47 22.38 -13.30
C ALA A 250 -0.92 22.53 -11.83
N LEU A 251 -0.12 23.16 -10.98
CA LEU A 251 -0.44 23.51 -9.60
C LEU A 251 -1.63 24.49 -9.53
N VAL A 252 -1.69 25.51 -10.38
CA VAL A 252 -2.84 26.43 -10.47
C VAL A 252 -4.11 25.70 -10.91
N ARG A 253 -4.00 24.72 -11.82
CA ARG A 253 -5.13 23.84 -12.15
C ARG A 253 -5.52 22.97 -10.96
N LEU A 254 -4.54 22.46 -10.21
CA LEU A 254 -4.79 21.72 -8.96
C LEU A 254 -5.48 22.61 -7.92
N ASP A 255 -5.02 23.84 -7.71
CA ASP A 255 -5.61 24.85 -6.82
C ASP A 255 -7.05 25.18 -7.23
N SER A 256 -7.29 25.39 -8.52
CA SER A 256 -8.64 25.60 -9.08
C SER A 256 -9.56 24.38 -8.90
N ILE A 257 -9.01 23.16 -8.81
CA ILE A 257 -9.75 21.93 -8.48
C ILE A 257 -9.87 21.75 -6.95
N MET A 258 -8.98 22.35 -6.16
CA MET A 258 -9.00 22.32 -4.68
C MET A 258 -9.97 23.35 -4.07
N GLY A 259 -10.43 24.35 -4.83
CA GLY A 259 -11.31 25.40 -4.29
C GLY A 259 -10.61 26.28 -3.26
N LEU A 260 -9.31 26.54 -3.47
CA LEU A 260 -8.53 27.57 -2.80
C LEU A 260 -8.38 28.79 -3.70
#